data_AF-A0AAW0LXI2-F1
#
_entry.id   AF-A0AAW0LXI2-F1
#
_cell.length_a   1.000
_cell.length_b   1.000
_cell.length_c   1.000
_cell.angle_alpha   90.00
_cell.angle_beta   90.00
_cell.angle_gamma   90.00
#
_symmetry.space_group_name_H-M   'P 1'
#
loop_
_entity.id
_entity.type
_entity.pdbx_description
1 polymer ?
#
loop_
_entity_poly.entity_id
_entity_poly.type
_entity_poly.pdbx_seq_one_letter_code
_entity_poly.pdbx_strand_id
1 'polypeptide(L)'
;MMSNTSRLRHEHVRTARKESGLPNDFEHSIILKYPQYFRLFNAKETRNKYIEIVERDESLVVCAIERAREKEYREKGVHFEDIRFSFIVNFPPGFKIGKYYRITMWKWQRVLFWVPNKDISRYDLRSLEA
;
A
#
# COMPACT_ATOMS: atom_id res chain seq x y z
N MET A 1 5.35 -2.44 -4.27
CA MET A 1 6.72 -1.97 -3.99
C MET A 1 7.15 -2.62 -2.67
N MET A 2 7.72 -3.83 -2.75
CA MET A 2 7.83 -4.75 -1.61
C MET A 2 9.24 -4.74 -1.02
N SER A 3 9.52 -3.77 -0.16
CA SER A 3 10.74 -3.77 0.65
C SER A 3 10.41 -3.25 2.04
N ASN A 4 10.42 -4.16 3.02
CA ASN A 4 10.27 -3.83 4.44
C ASN A 4 11.36 -2.84 4.90
N THR A 5 12.46 -2.76 4.17
CA THR A 5 13.63 -1.94 4.50
C THR A 5 13.58 -0.54 3.92
N SER A 6 12.47 -0.12 3.29
CA SER A 6 12.31 1.20 2.63
C SER A 6 13.35 1.51 1.54
N ARG A 7 14.03 0.47 1.05
CA ARG A 7 15.15 0.56 0.10
C ARG A 7 14.82 -0.21 -1.15
N LEU A 8 15.14 0.37 -2.30
CA LEU A 8 15.08 -0.31 -3.59
C LEU A 8 16.42 -0.20 -4.30
N ARG A 9 16.75 -1.24 -5.08
CA ARG A 9 17.90 -1.15 -5.97
C ARG A 9 17.62 -0.12 -7.05
N HIS A 10 18.64 0.70 -7.29
CA HIS A 10 18.62 1.73 -8.31
C HIS A 10 18.33 1.15 -9.71
N GLU A 11 18.91 -0.02 -10.02
CA GLU A 11 18.72 -0.72 -11.29
C GLU A 11 17.25 -1.08 -11.56
N HIS A 12 16.52 -1.55 -10.54
CA HIS A 12 15.11 -1.92 -10.69
C HIS A 12 14.24 -0.69 -10.96
N VAL A 13 14.51 0.44 -10.29
CA VAL A 13 13.80 1.70 -10.54
C VAL A 13 14.09 2.20 -11.95
N ARG A 14 15.33 2.06 -12.42
CA ARG A 14 15.71 2.42 -13.79
C ARG A 14 15.01 1.57 -14.84
N THR A 15 14.83 0.26 -14.58
CA THR A 15 14.07 -0.64 -15.46
C THR A 15 12.58 -0.28 -15.50
N ALA A 16 11.95 -0.08 -14.34
CA ALA A 16 10.53 0.27 -14.22
C ALA A 16 10.23 1.75 -14.49
N ARG A 17 11.23 2.55 -14.86
CA ARG A 17 11.16 4.01 -14.99
C ARG A 17 10.05 4.46 -15.94
N LYS A 18 9.94 3.82 -17.10
CA LYS A 18 8.96 4.17 -18.14
C LYS A 18 7.53 3.86 -17.69
N GLU A 19 7.33 2.70 -17.06
CA GLU A 19 6.03 2.26 -16.55
C GLU A 19 5.58 3.09 -15.34
N SER A 20 6.54 3.54 -14.53
CA SER A 20 6.30 4.40 -13.37
C SER A 20 6.15 5.89 -13.72
N GLY A 21 6.28 6.29 -14.99
CA GLY A 21 6.18 7.69 -15.43
C GLY A 21 7.36 8.58 -14.98
N LEU A 22 8.51 7.99 -14.65
CA LEU A 22 9.69 8.73 -14.19
C LEU A 22 10.46 9.36 -15.36
N PRO A 23 10.97 10.60 -15.20
CA PRO A 23 11.83 11.26 -16.20
C PRO A 23 13.08 10.45 -16.54
N ASN A 24 13.65 10.67 -17.74
CA ASN A 24 14.91 10.02 -18.15
C ASN A 24 16.06 10.33 -17.19
N ASP A 25 16.05 11.52 -16.58
CA ASP A 25 17.06 12.08 -15.69
C ASP A 25 16.65 12.02 -14.21
N PHE A 26 15.71 11.14 -13.83
CA PHE A 26 15.13 11.06 -12.48
C PHE A 26 16.16 11.04 -11.33
N GLU A 27 17.36 10.51 -11.58
CA GLU A 27 18.48 10.55 -10.64
C GLU A 27 18.80 12.00 -10.20
N HIS A 28 18.84 12.94 -11.15
CA HIS A 28 19.13 14.34 -10.87
C HIS A 28 17.85 15.13 -10.60
N SER A 29 16.80 14.93 -11.40
CA SER A 29 15.57 15.72 -11.34
C SER A 29 14.67 15.39 -10.15
N ILE A 30 14.82 14.20 -9.56
CA ILE A 30 14.02 13.74 -8.41
C ILE A 30 14.91 13.37 -7.24
N ILE A 31 15.82 12.40 -7.39
CA ILE A 31 16.54 11.83 -6.25
C ILE A 31 17.48 12.86 -5.61
N LEU A 32 18.37 13.46 -6.40
CA LEU A 32 19.32 14.45 -5.89
C LEU A 32 18.68 15.81 -5.63
N LYS A 33 17.59 16.15 -6.34
CA LYS A 33 16.84 17.40 -6.14
C LYS A 33 16.08 17.42 -4.82
N TYR A 34 15.62 16.26 -4.34
CA TYR A 34 14.83 16.15 -3.11
C TYR A 34 15.50 15.23 -2.08
N PRO A 35 16.65 15.64 -1.51
CA PRO A 35 17.41 14.84 -0.55
C PRO A 35 16.68 14.60 0.78
N GLN A 36 15.67 15.41 1.11
CA GLN A 36 14.80 15.21 2.28
C GLN A 36 13.96 13.93 2.17
N TYR A 37 13.58 13.54 0.95
CA TYR A 37 12.77 12.35 0.71
C TYR A 37 13.60 11.16 0.27
N PHE A 38 14.68 11.37 -0.49
CA PHE A 38 15.45 10.29 -1.09
C PHE A 38 16.94 10.37 -0.76
N ARG A 39 17.53 9.22 -0.46
CA ARG A 39 18.97 9.05 -0.31
C ARG A 39 19.49 8.01 -1.29
N LEU A 40 20.42 8.42 -2.15
CA LEU A 40 21.17 7.51 -3.01
C LEU A 40 22.46 7.08 -2.29
N PHE A 41 22.68 5.78 -2.13
CA PHE A 41 23.90 5.28 -1.51
C PHE A 41 24.39 3.98 -2.17
N ASN A 42 25.69 3.71 -2.01
CA ASN A 42 26.32 2.48 -2.48
C ASN A 42 26.41 1.47 -1.34
N ALA A 43 25.90 0.26 -1.55
CA ALA A 43 26.09 -0.83 -0.60
C ALA A 43 27.57 -1.26 -0.60
N LYS A 44 28.19 -1.26 0.58
CA LYS A 44 29.61 -1.59 0.75
C LYS A 44 29.95 -3.01 0.27
N GLU A 45 29.05 -3.96 0.48
CA GLU A 45 29.27 -5.39 0.21
C GLU A 45 29.08 -5.77 -1.26
N THR A 46 28.08 -5.19 -1.92
CA THR A 46 27.66 -5.65 -3.26
C THR A 46 28.01 -4.68 -4.39
N ARG A 47 28.60 -3.51 -4.06
CA ARG A 47 28.85 -2.39 -4.99
C ARG A 47 27.59 -1.89 -5.72
N ASN A 48 26.42 -2.33 -5.29
CA ASN A 48 25.13 -1.98 -5.86
C ASN A 48 24.65 -0.62 -5.33
N LYS A 49 24.01 0.16 -6.21
CA LYS A 49 23.37 1.43 -5.87
C LYS A 49 21.96 1.16 -5.33
N TYR A 50 21.63 1.80 -4.21
CA TYR A 50 20.31 1.75 -3.60
C TYR A 50 19.74 3.15 -3.43
N ILE A 51 18.43 3.24 -3.58
CA ILE A 51 17.62 4.40 -3.27
C ILE A 51 16.87 4.07 -1.98
N GLU A 52 17.04 4.90 -0.97
CA GLU A 52 16.33 4.82 0.30
C GLU A 52 15.37 5.98 0.43
N ILE A 53 14.24 5.71 1.06
CA ILE A 53 13.28 6.76 1.45
C ILE A 53 13.68 7.23 2.85
N VAL A 54 14.02 8.52 2.99
CA VAL A 54 14.45 9.13 4.26
C VAL A 54 13.24 9.58 5.05
N GLU A 55 12.49 10.53 4.48
CA GLU A 55 11.24 11.01 5.05
C GLU A 55 10.07 10.48 4.23
N ARG A 56 9.02 10.02 4.93
CA ARG A 56 7.77 9.59 4.33
C ARG A 56 6.65 10.50 4.78
N ASP A 57 6.04 11.17 3.82
CA ASP A 57 4.73 11.78 4.04
C ASP A 57 3.68 10.66 4.12
N GLU A 58 3.15 10.42 5.31
CA GLU A 58 2.14 9.40 5.56
C GLU A 58 0.89 9.59 4.70
N SER A 59 0.56 10.83 4.33
CA SER A 59 -0.61 11.14 3.50
C SER A 59 -0.50 10.55 2.09
N LEU A 60 0.73 10.41 1.56
CA LEU A 60 1.02 9.81 0.25
C LEU A 60 1.00 8.27 0.30
N VAL A 61 1.13 7.70 1.49
CA VAL A 61 1.21 6.26 1.71
C VAL A 61 -0.20 5.62 1.81
N VAL A 62 -1.21 6.44 2.16
CA VAL A 62 -2.61 5.99 2.28
C VAL A 62 -3.15 5.54 0.92
N CYS A 63 -3.45 4.24 0.80
CA CYS A 63 -4.07 3.70 -0.40
C CYS A 63 -5.47 4.30 -0.64
N ALA A 64 -5.86 4.42 -1.91
CA ALA A 64 -7.18 4.94 -2.28
C ALA A 64 -8.34 4.19 -1.61
N ILE A 65 -8.18 2.87 -1.39
CA ILE A 65 -9.17 2.05 -0.69
C ILE A 65 -9.35 2.46 0.79
N GLU A 66 -8.27 2.84 1.48
CA GLU A 66 -8.35 3.31 2.88
C GLU A 66 -9.09 4.65 2.96
N ARG A 67 -8.82 5.57 2.01
CA ARG A 67 -9.56 6.84 1.91
C ARG A 67 -11.04 6.61 1.62
N ALA A 68 -11.36 5.65 0.74
CA ALA A 68 -12.73 5.30 0.41
C ALA A 68 -13.47 4.69 1.61
N ARG A 69 -12.81 3.81 2.38
CA ARG A 69 -13.31 3.23 3.63
C ARG A 69 -13.59 4.29 4.69
N GLU A 70 -12.64 5.21 4.89
CA GLU A 70 -12.80 6.31 5.85
C GLU A 70 -14.00 7.19 5.50
N LYS A 71 -14.16 7.52 4.21
CA LYS A 71 -15.32 8.27 3.71
C LYS A 71 -16.63 7.52 4.00
N GLU A 72 -16.70 6.24 3.67
CA GLU A 72 -17.91 5.42 3.88
C GLU A 72 -18.27 5.27 5.36
N TYR A 73 -17.28 5.07 6.23
CA TYR A 73 -17.44 5.06 7.68
C TYR A 73 -18.06 6.38 8.19
N ARG A 74 -17.50 7.53 7.78
CA ARG A 74 -17.96 8.85 8.22
C ARG A 74 -19.35 9.21 7.70
N GLU A 75 -19.66 8.83 6.46
CA GLU A 75 -20.93 9.18 5.81
C GLU A 75 -22.09 8.27 6.23
N LYS A 76 -21.84 6.96 6.42
CA LYS A 76 -22.89 5.97 6.72
C LYS A 76 -23.00 5.61 8.20
N GLY A 77 -22.07 6.04 9.04
CA GLY A 77 -22.09 5.78 10.49
C GLY A 77 -21.96 4.29 10.88
N VAL A 78 -21.44 3.47 9.97
CA VAL A 78 -21.26 2.03 10.19
C VAL A 78 -20.08 1.80 11.13
N HIS A 79 -20.10 0.75 11.96
CA HIS A 79 -18.98 0.46 12.88
C HIS A 79 -17.66 0.24 12.14
N PHE A 80 -16.56 0.80 12.68
CA PHE A 80 -15.21 0.69 12.14
C PHE A 80 -14.79 -0.77 11.87
N GLU A 81 -15.23 -1.70 12.71
CA GLU A 81 -14.94 -3.14 12.59
C GLU A 81 -15.61 -3.82 11.40
N ASP A 82 -16.74 -3.30 10.92
CA ASP A 82 -17.43 -3.84 9.75
C ASP A 82 -16.82 -3.33 8.44
N ILE A 83 -16.06 -2.23 8.49
CA ILE A 83 -15.44 -1.60 7.32
C ILE A 83 -13.94 -1.86 7.25
N ARG A 84 -13.28 -2.21 8.37
CA ARG A 84 -11.81 -2.26 8.55
C ARG A 84 -11.05 -2.94 7.40
N PHE A 85 -11.61 -4.00 6.82
CA PHE A 85 -11.01 -4.71 5.67
C PHE A 85 -11.95 -4.84 4.47
N SER A 86 -13.11 -4.18 4.50
CA SER A 86 -14.13 -4.29 3.46
C SER A 86 -13.68 -3.63 2.16
N PHE A 87 -13.94 -4.27 1.02
CA PHE A 87 -13.86 -3.62 -0.28
C PHE A 87 -15.23 -3.07 -0.63
N ILE A 88 -15.28 -1.93 -1.32
CA ILE A 88 -16.50 -1.45 -1.96
C ILE A 88 -16.80 -2.40 -3.11
N VAL A 89 -17.77 -3.31 -2.90
CA VAL A 89 -18.19 -4.29 -3.89
C VAL A 89 -19.52 -3.83 -4.48
N ASN A 90 -19.50 -3.46 -5.75
CA ASN A 90 -20.70 -3.16 -6.52
C ASN A 90 -21.10 -4.40 -7.33
N PHE A 91 -22.34 -4.86 -7.15
CA PHE A 91 -22.88 -5.97 -7.92
C PHE A 91 -23.57 -5.45 -9.18
N PRO A 92 -23.52 -6.19 -10.30
CA PRO A 92 -24.22 -5.81 -11.52
C PRO A 92 -25.74 -5.77 -11.29
N PRO A 93 -26.49 -4.93 -12.03
CA PRO A 93 -27.94 -4.87 -11.94
C PRO A 93 -28.57 -6.25 -12.16
N GLY A 94 -29.52 -6.64 -11.30
CA GLY A 94 -30.19 -7.95 -11.39
C GLY A 94 -29.47 -9.10 -10.67
N PHE A 95 -28.27 -8.88 -10.10
CA PHE A 95 -27.60 -9.87 -9.27
C PHE A 95 -28.38 -10.11 -7.97
N LYS A 96 -28.89 -11.33 -7.78
CA LYS A 96 -29.60 -11.72 -6.55
C LYS A 96 -28.63 -12.28 -5.54
N ILE A 97 -28.39 -11.54 -4.46
CA ILE A 97 -27.55 -11.98 -3.35
C ILE A 97 -28.32 -13.00 -2.50
N GLY A 98 -27.96 -14.27 -2.62
CA GLY A 98 -28.47 -15.34 -1.76
C GLY A 98 -27.90 -15.27 -0.33
N LYS A 99 -28.57 -15.91 0.64
CA LYS A 99 -28.17 -15.95 2.06
C LYS A 99 -26.72 -16.42 2.25
N TYR A 100 -26.32 -17.52 1.59
CA TYR A 100 -24.97 -18.06 1.70
C TYR A 100 -23.92 -17.11 1.12
N TYR A 101 -24.19 -16.51 -0.04
CA TYR A 101 -23.28 -15.55 -0.66
C TYR A 101 -23.06 -14.34 0.25
N ARG A 102 -24.12 -13.83 0.90
CA ARG A 102 -24.01 -12.73 1.86
C ARG A 102 -23.11 -13.07 3.04
N ILE A 103 -23.24 -14.28 3.60
CA ILE A 103 -22.41 -14.76 4.72
C ILE A 103 -20.95 -14.91 4.29
N THR A 104 -20.71 -15.51 3.12
CA THR A 104 -19.36 -15.69 2.58
C THR A 104 -18.69 -14.35 2.31
N MET A 105 -19.40 -13.40 1.68
CA MET A 105 -18.89 -12.06 1.42
C MET A 105 -18.58 -11.31 2.72
N TRP A 106 -19.46 -11.41 3.73
CA TRP A 106 -19.24 -10.80 5.03
C TRP A 106 -18.00 -11.38 5.74
N LYS A 107 -17.81 -12.70 5.71
CA LYS A 107 -16.60 -13.34 6.26
C LYS A 107 -15.35 -12.91 5.49
N TRP A 108 -15.41 -12.91 4.16
CA TRP A 108 -14.29 -12.53 3.29
C TRP A 108 -13.87 -11.07 3.48
N GLN A 109 -14.83 -10.15 3.60
CA GLN A 109 -14.56 -8.72 3.86
C GLN A 109 -13.93 -8.45 5.23
N ARG A 110 -13.94 -9.42 6.16
CA ARG A 110 -13.31 -9.33 7.48
C ARG A 110 -11.94 -10.00 7.53
N VAL A 111 -11.54 -10.70 6.47
CA VAL A 111 -10.18 -11.23 6.35
C VAL A 111 -9.22 -10.05 6.30
N LEU A 112 -8.11 -10.14 7.04
CA LEU A 112 -7.14 -9.06 7.08
C LEU A 112 -6.55 -8.83 5.70
N PHE A 113 -6.87 -7.67 5.13
CA PHE A 113 -6.26 -7.21 3.91
C PHE A 113 -5.04 -6.36 4.24
N TRP A 114 -3.86 -6.81 3.81
CA TRP A 114 -2.62 -6.08 4.00
C TRP A 114 -2.49 -4.97 2.98
N VAL A 115 -2.44 -3.74 3.48
CA VAL A 115 -2.18 -2.57 2.64
C VAL A 115 -0.70 -2.60 2.23
N PRO A 116 -0.36 -2.58 0.92
CA PRO A 116 1.00 -2.80 0.43
C PRO A 116 2.09 -1.90 1.01
N ASN A 117 1.72 -0.73 1.55
CA ASN A 117 2.67 0.24 2.08
C ASN A 117 2.61 0.39 3.62
N LYS A 118 1.79 -0.40 4.31
CA LYS A 118 1.65 -0.34 5.77
C LYS A 118 2.73 -1.20 6.42
N ASP A 119 3.43 -0.65 7.41
CA ASP A 119 4.37 -1.42 8.21
C ASP A 119 3.58 -2.40 9.10
N ILE A 120 3.76 -3.68 8.83
CA ILE A 120 3.07 -4.76 9.53
C ILE A 120 3.96 -5.49 10.55
N SER A 121 5.22 -5.08 10.71
CA SER A 121 6.15 -5.70 11.66
C SER A 121 5.68 -5.66 13.12
N ARG A 122 4.75 -4.74 13.43
CA ARG A 122 4.18 -4.55 14.77
C ARG A 122 2.94 -5.38 15.07
N TYR A 123 2.35 -6.06 14.09
CA TYR A 123 1.18 -6.90 14.31
C TYR A 123 1.63 -8.31 14.72
N ASP A 124 1.16 -8.77 15.88
CA ASP A 124 1.33 -10.18 16.27
C ASP A 124 0.38 -11.04 15.42
N LEU A 125 0.98 -11.82 14.51
CA LEU A 125 0.25 -12.67 13.59
C LEU A 125 -0.49 -13.80 14.30
N ARG A 126 -0.14 -14.12 15.55
CA ARG A 126 -0.77 -15.18 16.36
C ARG A 126 -2.10 -14.74 16.99
N SER A 127 -2.34 -13.44 17.11
CA SER A 127 -3.62 -12.91 17.61
C SER A 127 -4.76 -13.02 16.59
N LEU A 128 -4.48 -13.55 15.40
CA LEU A 128 -5.38 -13.57 14.24
C LEU A 128 -6.04 -14.95 14.01
N GLU A 129 -5.64 -15.98 14.77
CA GLU A 129 -6.15 -17.36 14.67
C GLU A 129 -7.25 -17.70 15.69
N ALA A 130 -7.66 -16.75 16.55
CA ALA A 130 -8.65 -16.95 17.60
C ALA A 130 -10.08 -16.55 17.18
#